data_AF-A0A439DGU2-F1
#
_entry.id   AF-A0A439DGU2-F1
#
_cell.length_a   1.000
_cell.length_b   1.000
_cell.length_c   1.000
_cell.angle_alpha   90.00
_cell.angle_beta   90.00
_cell.angle_gamma   90.00
#
_symmetry.space_group_name_H-M   'P 1'
#
loop_
_entity.id
_entity.type
_entity.pdbx_description
1 polymer ?
#
loop_
_entity_poly.entity_id
_entity_poly.type
_entity_poly.pdbx_seq_one_letter_code
_entity_poly.pdbx_strand_id
1 'polypeptide(L)'
;MLDEKDAYSETPLGCACLLGYTTSTELLLASGSYLSPSHISRAHVSCRDALLTALKQRRSKLKLLALDTLGEMDAGRLGLHEDIILDSRAIEVRELLQGKGIGIPLSMFVQDDAGSVYHHCYHSGDHPSTDILEKLWTLGFRDVNSFDMDGNVPLEFCRSDLEQARWLIEHGGDYWTPLTKRQASTNQSTKRSNGPATPAHEIMCSIGRTEKQTNKDLETRRWLLEKLLQVRVGDACSCPCTIGGCVPLKTYFDSRFRHPCSRNGISLPRDSAWKWMTFIQAYQPYLSERDLITTVRRATFDALELIHTCCSHGKGPLYDPTEIDEIDEIHSEQKSLLSLFTDLLVEFERFAYDDQSGRPLITSDPEEFWERRWLPRIMETRDRLDGNELTEGEISAGEAIGVVWGPQPPPKTERVVKPKRAITPEYIMGEIEKIMNE
;
A
#
# COMPACT_ATOMS: atom_id res chain seq x y z
N MET A 1 -13.45 40.48 -7.87
CA MET A 1 -13.13 40.11 -9.26
C MET A 1 -11.91 39.19 -9.42
N LEU A 2 -10.72 39.48 -8.87
CA LEU A 2 -9.51 38.66 -9.16
C LEU A 2 -9.64 37.17 -8.80
N ASP A 3 -10.50 36.82 -7.84
CA ASP A 3 -10.74 35.45 -7.38
C ASP A 3 -12.23 35.08 -7.44
N GLU A 4 -13.02 35.81 -8.24
CA GLU A 4 -14.41 35.43 -8.52
C GLU A 4 -14.42 34.12 -9.32
N LYS A 5 -15.24 33.18 -8.88
CA LYS A 5 -15.35 31.89 -9.52
C LYS A 5 -16.36 31.94 -10.68
N ASP A 6 -16.05 31.26 -11.77
CA ASP A 6 -16.96 31.06 -12.87
C ASP A 6 -18.01 29.96 -12.57
N ALA A 7 -18.82 29.61 -13.58
CA ALA A 7 -19.85 28.57 -13.45
C ALA A 7 -19.28 27.17 -13.13
N TYR A 8 -17.98 26.95 -13.33
CA TYR A 8 -17.25 25.71 -13.06
C TYR A 8 -16.45 25.77 -11.75
N SER A 9 -16.67 26.81 -10.95
CA SER A 9 -15.91 27.07 -9.72
C SER A 9 -14.42 27.38 -9.93
N GLU A 10 -14.02 27.77 -11.15
CA GLU A 10 -12.64 28.13 -11.50
C GLU A 10 -12.40 29.64 -11.36
N THR A 11 -11.23 30.01 -10.85
CA THR A 11 -10.81 31.42 -10.75
C THR A 11 -10.15 31.90 -12.05
N PRO A 12 -10.01 33.21 -12.29
CA PRO A 12 -9.24 33.73 -13.43
C PRO A 12 -7.83 33.14 -13.51
N LEU A 13 -7.17 32.95 -12.36
CA LEU A 13 -5.86 32.31 -12.29
C LEU A 13 -5.95 30.83 -12.68
N GLY A 14 -6.94 30.10 -12.16
CA GLY A 14 -7.21 28.71 -12.52
C GLY A 14 -7.37 28.54 -14.04
N CYS A 15 -8.22 29.34 -14.67
CA CYS A 15 -8.43 29.33 -16.12
C CYS A 15 -7.16 29.67 -16.91
N ALA A 16 -6.41 30.70 -16.53
CA ALA A 16 -5.17 31.08 -17.20
C ALA A 16 -4.11 29.97 -17.13
N CYS A 17 -4.00 29.32 -15.96
CA CYS A 17 -3.08 28.20 -15.75
C CYS A 17 -3.49 26.96 -16.54
N LEU A 18 -4.78 26.63 -16.57
CA LEU A 18 -5.30 25.47 -17.29
C LEU A 18 -5.08 25.60 -18.80
N LEU A 19 -5.28 26.81 -19.34
CA LEU A 19 -5.15 27.12 -20.77
C LEU A 19 -3.72 27.48 -21.20
N GLY A 20 -2.76 27.51 -20.27
CA GLY A 20 -1.35 27.79 -20.57
C GLY A 20 -1.02 29.24 -20.92
N TYR A 21 -1.86 30.19 -20.50
CA TYR A 21 -1.66 31.63 -20.73
C TYR A 21 -0.64 32.22 -19.76
N THR A 22 0.65 31.93 -19.98
CA THR A 22 1.75 32.29 -19.07
C THR A 22 1.77 33.78 -18.69
N THR A 23 1.63 34.70 -19.64
CA THR A 23 1.62 36.15 -19.33
C THR A 23 0.44 36.55 -18.45
N SER A 24 -0.76 36.01 -18.70
CA SER A 24 -1.92 36.25 -17.85
C SER A 24 -1.73 35.68 -16.46
N THR A 25 -1.16 34.47 -16.36
CA THR A 25 -0.80 33.83 -15.10
C THR A 25 0.15 34.71 -14.28
N GLU A 26 1.23 35.21 -14.88
CA GLU A 26 2.20 36.08 -14.21
C GLU A 26 1.57 37.39 -13.74
N LEU A 27 0.75 38.04 -14.58
CA LEU A 27 0.04 39.27 -14.23
C LEU A 27 -0.94 39.07 -13.06
N LEU A 28 -1.69 37.97 -13.06
CA LEU A 28 -2.64 37.62 -11.99
C LEU A 28 -1.89 37.31 -10.68
N LEU A 29 -0.79 36.55 -10.75
CA LEU A 29 0.06 36.27 -9.59
C LEU A 29 0.66 37.55 -9.01
N ALA A 30 1.14 38.47 -9.85
CA ALA A 30 1.67 39.76 -9.44
C ALA A 30 0.60 40.70 -8.85
N SER A 31 -0.64 40.57 -9.32
CA SER A 31 -1.80 41.32 -8.82
C SER A 31 -2.34 40.77 -7.49
N GLY A 32 -1.77 39.67 -6.99
CA GLY A 32 -2.11 39.10 -5.68
C GLY A 32 -3.27 38.10 -5.70
N SER A 33 -3.64 37.55 -6.86
CA SER A 33 -4.61 36.44 -6.95
C SER A 33 -4.25 35.29 -6.02
N TYR A 34 -5.25 34.64 -5.46
CA TYR A 34 -5.09 33.49 -4.58
C TYR A 34 -4.43 32.30 -5.30
N LEU A 35 -3.48 31.62 -4.65
CA LEU A 35 -2.75 30.47 -5.21
C LEU A 35 -2.90 29.27 -4.29
N SER A 36 -3.72 28.30 -4.67
CA SER A 36 -3.74 26.97 -4.07
C SER A 36 -2.72 26.03 -4.72
N PRO A 37 -2.25 25.00 -3.99
CA PRO A 37 -1.46 23.91 -4.58
C PRO A 37 -2.18 23.16 -5.72
N SER A 38 -3.51 23.10 -5.70
CA SER A 38 -4.29 22.47 -6.78
C SER A 38 -4.16 23.17 -8.14
N HIS A 39 -3.85 24.47 -8.15
CA HIS A 39 -3.52 25.15 -9.41
C HIS A 39 -2.23 24.59 -10.02
N ILE A 40 -1.25 24.18 -9.22
CA ILE A 40 0.05 23.67 -9.71
C ILE A 40 -0.13 22.32 -10.39
N SER A 41 -0.90 21.40 -9.80
CA SER A 41 -1.12 20.07 -10.37
C SER A 41 -1.90 20.12 -11.68
N ARG A 42 -2.91 20.99 -11.77
CA ARG A 42 -3.78 21.16 -12.95
C ARG A 42 -3.22 22.11 -14.01
N ALA A 43 -2.19 22.89 -13.69
CA ALA A 43 -1.63 23.86 -14.61
C ALA A 43 -0.97 23.20 -15.82
N HIS A 44 -1.15 23.84 -16.97
CA HIS A 44 -0.35 23.59 -18.15
C HIS A 44 1.14 23.78 -17.85
N VAL A 45 1.99 22.95 -18.45
CA VAL A 45 3.43 22.89 -18.17
C VAL A 45 4.13 24.26 -18.27
N SER A 46 3.70 25.12 -19.19
CA SER A 46 4.24 26.47 -19.40
C SER A 46 3.98 27.45 -18.25
N CYS A 47 3.04 27.16 -17.35
CA CYS A 47 2.68 28.03 -16.23
C CYS A 47 3.28 27.55 -14.89
N ARG A 48 3.77 26.30 -14.82
CA ARG A 48 4.16 25.66 -13.55
C ARG A 48 5.29 26.39 -12.85
N ASP A 49 6.31 26.83 -13.57
CA ASP A 49 7.47 27.50 -12.96
C ASP A 49 7.10 28.85 -12.34
N ALA A 50 6.22 29.61 -12.98
CA ALA A 50 5.69 30.85 -12.43
C ALA A 50 4.89 30.60 -11.14
N LEU A 51 4.05 29.55 -11.12
CA LEU A 51 3.25 29.18 -9.95
C LEU A 51 4.13 28.72 -8.78
N LEU A 52 5.10 27.84 -9.04
CA LEU A 52 6.04 27.34 -8.03
C LEU A 52 6.89 28.46 -7.43
N THR A 53 7.37 29.38 -8.27
CA THR A 53 8.12 30.57 -7.84
C THR A 53 7.25 31.48 -6.97
N ALA A 54 6.02 31.74 -7.41
CA ALA A 54 5.07 32.55 -6.65
C ALA A 54 4.73 31.89 -5.30
N LEU A 55 4.53 30.58 -5.26
CA LEU A 55 4.28 29.84 -4.02
C LEU A 55 5.44 30.01 -3.03
N LYS A 56 6.68 29.76 -3.47
CA LYS A 56 7.88 29.98 -2.65
C LYS A 56 7.92 31.39 -2.08
N GLN A 57 7.75 32.41 -2.94
CA GLN A 57 7.79 33.81 -2.50
C GLN A 57 6.72 34.13 -1.46
N ARG A 58 5.50 33.62 -1.63
CA ARG A 58 4.39 33.82 -0.69
C ARG A 58 4.67 33.16 0.65
N ARG A 59 5.21 31.94 0.66
CA ARG A 59 5.65 31.25 1.88
C ARG A 59 6.78 32.00 2.59
N SER A 60 7.77 32.49 1.85
CA SER A 60 8.86 33.30 2.42
C SER A 60 8.35 34.60 3.04
N LYS A 61 7.43 35.31 2.38
CA LYS A 61 6.83 36.54 2.93
C LYS A 61 6.00 36.27 4.18
N LEU A 62 5.21 35.20 4.20
CA LEU A 62 4.45 34.80 5.39
C LEU A 62 5.38 34.46 6.56
N LYS A 63 6.48 33.75 6.29
CA LYS A 63 7.51 33.42 7.28
C LYS A 63 8.18 34.67 7.86
N LEU A 64 8.54 35.64 7.02
CA LEU A 64 9.12 36.91 7.47
C LEU A 64 8.13 37.71 8.31
N LEU A 65 6.88 37.85 7.86
CA LEU A 65 5.83 38.50 8.64
C LEU A 65 5.66 37.85 10.02
N ALA A 66 5.72 36.52 10.07
CA ALA A 66 5.64 35.77 11.31
C ALA A 66 6.85 36.02 12.23
N LEU A 67 8.08 36.05 11.68
CA LEU A 67 9.29 36.36 12.45
C LEU A 67 9.27 37.79 13.01
N ASP A 68 8.71 38.74 12.27
CA ASP A 68 8.64 40.15 12.69
C ASP A 68 7.58 40.41 13.78
N THR A 69 6.59 39.52 13.94
CA THR A 69 5.41 39.75 14.78
C THR A 69 5.23 38.75 15.91
N LEU A 70 5.72 37.52 15.75
CA LEU A 70 5.63 36.47 16.76
C LEU A 70 6.80 36.57 17.74
N GLY A 71 6.56 36.20 19.00
CA GLY A 71 7.62 36.11 19.99
C GLY A 71 8.55 34.93 19.72
N GLU A 72 9.76 34.97 20.27
CA GLU A 72 10.80 33.95 20.09
C GLU A 72 10.31 32.52 20.42
N MET A 73 9.47 32.37 21.45
CA MET A 73 8.88 31.07 21.80
C MET A 73 7.94 30.53 20.71
N ASP A 74 7.07 31.38 20.16
CA ASP A 74 6.14 30.99 19.10
C ASP A 74 6.92 30.67 17.81
N ALA A 75 7.90 31.51 17.47
CA ALA A 75 8.74 31.33 16.29
C ALA A 75 9.59 30.05 16.37
N GLY A 76 10.17 29.77 17.54
CA GLY A 76 10.90 28.54 17.82
C GLY A 76 10.02 27.30 17.73
N ARG A 77 8.82 27.33 18.35
CA ARG A 77 7.85 26.22 18.29
C ARG A 77 7.40 25.89 16.87
N LEU A 78 7.26 26.91 16.02
CA LEU A 78 6.83 26.76 14.62
C LEU A 78 7.99 26.52 13.64
N GLY A 79 9.23 26.38 14.13
CA GLY A 79 10.40 26.13 13.28
C GLY A 79 10.74 27.29 12.34
N LEU A 80 10.35 28.52 12.66
CA LEU A 80 10.52 29.66 11.74
C LEU A 80 11.99 30.05 11.53
N HIS A 81 12.90 29.64 12.40
CA HIS A 81 14.33 29.92 12.27
C HIS A 81 15.08 28.89 11.39
N GLU A 82 14.44 27.80 11.01
CA GLU A 82 15.06 26.79 10.14
C GLU A 82 15.31 27.36 8.73
N ASP A 83 16.38 26.93 8.06
CA ASP A 83 16.67 27.35 6.68
C ASP A 83 15.86 26.55 5.64
N ILE A 84 14.56 26.48 5.86
CA ILE A 84 13.59 25.82 4.97
C ILE A 84 12.41 26.74 4.68
N ILE A 85 11.71 26.47 3.57
CA ILE A 85 10.49 27.18 3.23
C ILE A 85 9.36 26.76 4.16
N LEU A 86 8.63 27.74 4.71
CA LEU A 86 7.45 27.49 5.54
C LEU A 86 6.37 26.79 4.71
N ASP A 87 6.02 25.56 5.08
CA ASP A 87 5.07 24.76 4.33
C ASP A 87 3.99 24.10 5.20
N SER A 88 4.27 22.95 5.81
CA SER A 88 3.27 22.20 6.59
C SER A 88 2.70 23.00 7.77
N ARG A 89 3.51 23.86 8.39
CA ARG A 89 3.11 24.75 9.49
C ARG A 89 2.53 26.09 9.03
N ALA A 90 2.38 26.32 7.71
CA ALA A 90 1.97 27.62 7.21
C ALA A 90 0.54 28.03 7.66
N ILE A 91 -0.34 27.06 7.88
CA ILE A 91 -1.70 27.30 8.38
C ILE A 91 -1.67 27.71 9.85
N GLU A 92 -0.92 26.99 10.68
CA GLU A 92 -0.74 27.36 12.10
C GLU A 92 -0.16 28.77 12.26
N VAL A 93 0.80 29.13 11.41
CA VAL A 93 1.36 30.49 11.36
C VAL A 93 0.27 31.50 10.99
N ARG A 94 -0.50 31.25 9.93
CA ARG A 94 -1.60 32.12 9.50
C ARG A 94 -2.64 32.31 10.61
N GLU A 95 -3.09 31.23 11.23
CA GLU A 95 -4.09 31.26 12.30
C GLU A 95 -3.58 32.02 13.54
N LEU A 96 -2.32 31.81 13.91
CA LEU A 96 -1.73 32.52 15.04
C LEU A 96 -1.61 34.03 14.78
N LEU A 97 -1.24 34.42 13.55
CA LEU A 97 -1.19 35.82 13.15
C LEU A 97 -2.59 36.46 13.16
N GLN A 98 -3.59 35.77 12.62
CA GLN A 98 -4.98 36.23 12.64
C GLN A 98 -5.53 36.33 14.06
N GLY A 99 -5.21 35.37 14.95
CA GLY A 99 -5.57 35.40 16.36
C GLY A 99 -4.98 36.60 17.11
N LYS A 100 -3.85 37.13 16.65
CA LYS A 100 -3.25 38.40 17.14
C LYS A 100 -3.79 39.65 16.44
N GLY A 101 -4.79 39.52 15.58
CA GLY A 101 -5.40 40.62 14.84
C GLY A 101 -4.57 41.12 13.65
N ILE A 102 -3.56 40.36 13.21
CA ILE A 102 -2.74 40.71 12.04
C ILE A 102 -3.49 40.30 10.77
N GLY A 103 -3.82 41.27 9.92
CA GLY A 103 -4.45 41.01 8.63
C GLY A 103 -3.49 40.36 7.65
N ILE A 104 -3.85 39.18 7.12
CA ILE A 104 -3.07 38.47 6.10
C ILE A 104 -3.66 38.76 4.71
N PRO A 105 -2.91 39.42 3.80
CA PRO A 105 -3.31 39.60 2.41
C PRO A 105 -3.62 38.28 1.72
N LEU A 106 -4.60 38.28 0.82
CA LEU A 106 -5.05 37.10 0.08
C LEU A 106 -3.91 36.41 -0.69
N SER A 107 -2.93 37.18 -1.16
CA SER A 107 -1.75 36.66 -1.85
C SER A 107 -0.86 35.78 -0.97
N MET A 108 -0.87 35.96 0.36
CA MET A 108 -0.15 35.13 1.33
C MET A 108 -1.07 34.12 2.03
N PHE A 109 -2.35 34.09 1.68
CA PHE A 109 -3.32 33.22 2.31
C PHE A 109 -3.01 31.76 1.99
N VAL A 110 -3.12 30.93 3.02
CA VAL A 110 -2.93 29.48 2.92
C VAL A 110 -4.29 28.83 2.96
N GLN A 111 -4.54 27.85 2.11
CA GLN A 111 -5.78 27.09 2.14
C GLN A 111 -5.95 26.34 3.46
N ASP A 112 -7.20 26.03 3.83
CA ASP A 112 -7.51 25.27 5.05
C ASP A 112 -7.28 23.75 4.93
N ASP A 113 -6.91 23.24 3.75
CA ASP A 113 -6.43 21.87 3.65
C ASP A 113 -4.99 21.84 4.17
N ALA A 114 -4.80 21.37 5.42
CA ALA A 114 -3.50 21.41 6.04
C ALA A 114 -2.73 20.15 5.73
N GLY A 115 -1.72 20.29 4.86
CA GLY A 115 -0.58 19.41 4.74
C GLY A 115 0.57 20.20 4.11
N SER A 116 1.73 19.57 3.94
CA SER A 116 2.75 20.08 3.02
C SER A 116 2.25 20.11 1.58
N VAL A 117 2.96 20.85 0.71
CA VAL A 117 2.75 20.81 -0.75
C VAL A 117 2.69 19.40 -1.32
N TYR A 118 3.38 18.45 -0.68
CA TYR A 118 3.41 17.05 -1.06
C TYR A 118 2.07 16.34 -0.82
N HIS A 119 1.22 16.77 0.12
CA HIS A 119 -0.11 16.18 0.31
C HIS A 119 -1.10 16.59 -0.79
N HIS A 120 -1.11 17.87 -1.16
CA HIS A 120 -2.07 18.39 -2.15
C HIS A 120 -1.88 17.86 -3.55
N CYS A 121 -0.67 17.37 -3.83
CA CYS A 121 -0.33 16.61 -5.02
C CYS A 121 -1.24 15.37 -5.21
N TYR A 122 -1.91 14.88 -4.15
CA TYR A 122 -2.71 13.65 -4.22
C TYR A 122 -4.22 13.85 -4.32
N HIS A 123 -4.74 14.99 -3.85
CA HIS A 123 -6.19 15.22 -3.81
C HIS A 123 -6.81 15.62 -5.15
N SER A 124 -6.01 16.04 -6.13
CA SER A 124 -6.51 16.56 -7.42
C SER A 124 -6.90 15.51 -8.47
N GLY A 125 -6.76 14.21 -8.18
CA GLY A 125 -7.02 13.12 -9.14
C GLY A 125 -5.94 12.97 -10.24
N ASP A 126 -5.30 14.06 -10.62
CA ASP A 126 -4.05 14.09 -11.37
C ASP A 126 -2.87 14.11 -10.39
N HIS A 127 -2.11 13.02 -10.41
CA HIS A 127 -0.86 12.85 -9.69
C HIS A 127 0.24 13.69 -10.38
N PRO A 128 0.91 14.63 -9.69
CA PRO A 128 1.95 15.44 -10.30
C PRO A 128 3.14 14.57 -10.65
N SER A 129 3.78 14.87 -11.78
CA SER A 129 5.00 14.18 -12.16
C SER A 129 6.10 14.39 -11.11
N THR A 130 7.03 13.43 -11.02
CA THR A 130 8.23 13.53 -10.20
C THR A 130 9.03 14.81 -10.48
N ASP A 131 8.97 15.36 -11.70
CA ASP A 131 9.55 16.68 -12.04
C ASP A 131 9.01 17.82 -11.17
N ILE A 132 7.71 17.83 -10.84
CA ILE A 132 7.13 18.87 -9.98
C ILE A 132 7.64 18.70 -8.55
N LEU A 133 7.72 17.45 -8.07
CA LEU A 133 8.24 17.15 -6.73
C LEU A 133 9.70 17.61 -6.61
N GLU A 134 10.51 17.33 -7.62
CA GLU A 134 11.90 17.77 -7.71
C GLU A 134 12.01 19.31 -7.74
N LYS A 135 11.16 19.99 -8.51
CA LYS A 135 11.13 21.46 -8.51
C LYS A 135 10.74 22.03 -7.14
N LEU A 136 9.75 21.47 -6.45
CA LEU A 136 9.41 21.86 -5.08
C LEU A 136 10.61 21.65 -4.14
N TRP A 137 11.27 20.51 -4.25
CA TRP A 137 12.47 20.24 -3.47
C TRP A 137 13.61 21.23 -3.77
N THR A 138 13.96 21.47 -5.02
CA THR A 138 15.01 22.47 -5.35
C THR A 138 14.66 23.89 -4.86
N LEU A 139 13.36 24.22 -4.75
CA LEU A 139 12.91 25.49 -4.21
C LEU A 139 13.01 25.64 -2.69
N GLY A 140 13.24 24.55 -1.96
CA GLY A 140 13.46 24.54 -0.50
C GLY A 140 12.31 23.98 0.33
N PHE A 141 11.30 23.36 -0.30
CA PHE A 141 10.26 22.61 0.41
C PHE A 141 10.84 21.27 0.87
N ARG A 142 10.76 20.97 2.18
CA ARG A 142 11.41 19.79 2.80
C ARG A 142 10.47 18.90 3.61
N ASP A 143 9.21 19.29 3.73
CA ASP A 143 8.24 18.70 4.66
C ASP A 143 7.63 17.37 4.16
N VAL A 144 8.47 16.43 3.71
CA VAL A 144 8.06 15.12 3.15
C VAL A 144 7.54 14.13 4.21
N ASN A 145 7.77 14.44 5.50
CA ASN A 145 7.33 13.64 6.66
C ASN A 145 6.30 14.38 7.52
N SER A 146 5.82 15.54 7.07
CA SER A 146 4.79 16.29 7.79
C SER A 146 3.46 15.55 7.77
N PHE A 147 2.60 15.88 8.73
CA PHE A 147 1.24 15.37 8.79
C PHE A 147 0.28 16.35 8.14
N ASP A 148 -0.74 15.80 7.49
CA ASP A 148 -1.94 16.56 7.18
C ASP A 148 -2.89 16.67 8.40
N MET A 149 -4.03 17.35 8.21
CA MET A 149 -5.09 17.46 9.24
C MET A 149 -5.68 16.12 9.69
N ASP A 150 -5.58 15.11 8.83
CA ASP A 150 -6.07 13.77 9.10
C ASP A 150 -4.99 12.90 9.79
N GLY A 151 -3.78 13.44 10.00
CA GLY A 151 -2.66 12.76 10.62
C GLY A 151 -1.95 11.78 9.69
N ASN A 152 -2.12 11.92 8.37
CA ASN A 152 -1.43 11.11 7.37
C ASN A 152 -0.16 11.84 6.87
N VAL A 153 0.84 11.08 6.42
CA VAL A 153 2.02 11.62 5.72
C VAL A 153 1.85 11.53 4.20
N PRO A 154 2.62 12.29 3.38
CA PRO A 154 2.51 12.25 1.92
C PRO A 154 2.61 10.84 1.33
N LEU A 155 3.47 10.01 1.94
CA LEU A 155 3.73 8.65 1.48
C LEU A 155 2.51 7.72 1.54
N GLU A 156 1.52 8.01 2.39
CA GLU A 156 0.28 7.22 2.50
C GLU A 156 -0.68 7.44 1.32
N PHE A 157 -0.46 8.52 0.55
CA PHE A 157 -1.27 8.84 -0.60
C PHE A 157 -0.73 8.28 -1.92
N CYS A 158 0.46 7.67 -1.93
CA CYS A 158 1.10 7.09 -3.13
C CYS A 158 0.45 5.77 -3.60
N ARG A 159 -0.85 5.56 -3.35
CA ARG A 159 -1.51 4.25 -3.51
C ARG A 159 -1.48 3.68 -4.93
N SER A 160 -1.32 4.53 -5.94
CA SER A 160 -1.32 4.14 -7.36
C SER A 160 -0.07 4.60 -8.12
N ASP A 161 0.82 5.36 -7.46
CA ASP A 161 1.98 5.98 -8.08
C ASP A 161 3.26 5.58 -7.34
N LEU A 162 3.90 4.54 -7.86
CA LEU A 162 5.12 3.99 -7.29
C LEU A 162 6.34 4.89 -7.51
N GLU A 163 6.37 5.69 -8.59
CA GLU A 163 7.48 6.61 -8.87
C GLU A 163 7.54 7.70 -7.81
N GLN A 164 6.38 8.22 -7.38
CA GLN A 164 6.33 9.17 -6.28
C GLN A 164 6.69 8.56 -4.94
N ALA A 165 6.24 7.33 -4.65
CA ALA A 165 6.63 6.63 -3.44
C ALA A 165 8.16 6.50 -3.36
N ARG A 166 8.80 6.11 -4.48
CA ARG A 166 10.26 6.06 -4.60
C ARG A 166 10.88 7.43 -4.38
N TRP A 167 10.40 8.46 -5.08
CA TRP A 167 10.93 9.82 -4.96
C TRP A 167 10.87 10.32 -3.51
N LEU A 168 9.74 10.15 -2.81
CA LEU A 168 9.60 10.55 -1.41
C LEU A 168 10.60 9.80 -0.52
N ILE A 169 10.77 8.50 -0.71
CA ILE A 169 11.72 7.69 0.07
C ILE A 169 13.16 8.14 -0.18
N GLU A 170 13.54 8.39 -1.45
CA GLU A 170 14.86 8.91 -1.82
C GLU A 170 15.16 10.28 -1.19
N HIS A 171 14.12 11.07 -0.91
CA HIS A 171 14.19 12.39 -0.27
C HIS A 171 13.97 12.35 1.25
N GLY A 172 14.08 11.18 1.88
CA GLY A 172 14.04 11.03 3.34
C GLY A 172 12.63 10.81 3.90
N GLY A 173 11.66 10.47 3.06
CA GLY A 173 10.34 9.99 3.47
C GLY A 173 10.48 8.74 4.35
N ASP A 174 10.02 8.84 5.60
CA ASP A 174 10.10 7.76 6.58
C ASP A 174 8.94 6.78 6.34
N TYR A 175 9.31 5.59 5.88
CA TYR A 175 8.39 4.50 5.55
C TYR A 175 8.31 3.41 6.61
N TRP A 176 9.13 3.47 7.67
CA TRP A 176 9.27 2.40 8.65
C TRP A 176 8.72 2.73 10.03
N THR A 177 8.63 4.01 10.41
CA THR A 177 8.11 4.37 11.74
C THR A 177 6.58 4.19 11.79
N PRO A 178 6.03 3.52 12.82
CA PRO A 178 4.59 3.41 13.02
C PRO A 178 3.89 4.76 13.10
N LEU A 179 2.76 4.88 12.42
CA LEU A 179 1.96 6.11 12.38
C LEU A 179 1.47 6.53 13.78
N THR A 180 1.10 5.56 14.62
CA THR A 180 0.68 5.80 16.02
C THR A 180 1.76 6.42 16.90
N LYS A 181 3.04 6.07 16.69
CA LYS A 181 4.16 6.69 17.42
C LYS A 181 4.36 8.15 17.02
N ARG A 182 3.96 8.53 15.81
CA ARG A 182 4.11 9.89 15.30
C ARG A 182 2.90 10.79 15.63
N GLN A 183 1.71 10.23 15.82
CA GLN A 183 0.53 10.98 16.27
C GLN A 183 0.62 11.42 17.74
N ALA A 184 1.31 10.63 18.57
CA ALA A 184 1.53 10.98 19.98
C ALA A 184 2.36 12.26 20.18
N SER A 185 3.15 12.68 19.18
CA SER A 185 3.93 13.92 19.25
C SER A 185 3.19 15.16 18.71
N THR A 186 2.05 15.00 18.02
CA THR A 186 1.34 16.12 17.36
C THR A 186 0.04 16.55 18.05
N ASN A 187 -0.36 15.91 19.17
CA ASN A 187 -1.62 16.19 19.91
C ASN A 187 -2.90 16.13 19.04
N GLN A 188 -2.83 15.59 17.82
CA GLN A 188 -3.96 15.50 16.90
C GLN A 188 -4.61 14.12 17.04
N SER A 189 -5.79 14.11 17.67
CA SER A 189 -6.65 12.93 17.80
C SER A 189 -7.48 12.76 16.53
N THR A 190 -6.97 12.05 15.53
CA THR A 190 -7.79 11.67 14.36
C THR A 190 -8.34 10.25 14.55
N LYS A 191 -9.58 10.04 14.11
CA LYS A 191 -10.43 8.85 14.38
C LYS A 191 -9.95 7.55 13.70
N ARG A 192 -8.78 7.52 13.06
CA ARG A 192 -8.22 6.28 12.49
C ARG A 192 -7.45 5.52 13.56
N SER A 193 -8.22 4.91 14.47
CA SER A 193 -7.77 3.76 15.26
C SER A 193 -7.41 2.63 14.29
N ASN A 194 -6.13 2.45 13.94
CA ASN A 194 -5.67 1.26 13.23
C ASN A 194 -4.19 0.98 13.53
N GLY A 195 -3.87 0.63 14.79
CA GLY A 195 -2.61 -0.02 15.19
C GLY A 195 -1.26 0.61 14.75
N PRO A 196 -0.12 -0.01 15.09
CA PRO A 196 1.22 0.41 14.64
C PRO A 196 1.49 0.09 13.16
N ALA A 197 0.55 0.40 12.26
CA ALA A 197 0.81 0.34 10.82
C ALA A 197 1.85 1.40 10.41
N THR A 198 2.63 1.10 9.39
CA THR A 198 3.66 1.98 8.82
C THR A 198 3.30 2.32 7.37
N PRO A 199 3.81 3.42 6.78
CA PRO A 199 3.60 3.69 5.37
C PRO A 199 4.05 2.55 4.44
N ALA A 200 5.06 1.76 4.83
CA ALA A 200 5.45 0.56 4.09
C ALA A 200 4.31 -0.45 3.91
N HIS A 201 3.40 -0.58 4.89
CA HIS A 201 2.24 -1.49 4.78
C HIS A 201 1.32 -1.08 3.63
N GLU A 202 1.04 0.22 3.51
CA GLU A 202 0.19 0.78 2.46
C GLU A 202 0.88 0.67 1.08
N ILE A 203 2.17 1.03 0.97
CA ILE A 203 2.90 0.93 -0.29
C ILE A 203 3.02 -0.51 -0.77
N MET A 204 3.36 -1.46 0.13
CA MET A 204 3.41 -2.89 -0.19
C MET A 204 2.06 -3.41 -0.66
N CYS A 205 0.97 -3.00 0.01
CA CYS A 205 -0.39 -3.31 -0.44
C CYS A 205 -0.63 -2.78 -1.86
N SER A 206 -0.23 -1.55 -2.16
CA SER A 206 -0.37 -0.95 -3.48
C SER A 206 0.44 -1.68 -4.56
N ILE A 207 1.69 -2.05 -4.28
CA ILE A 207 2.53 -2.83 -5.20
C ILE A 207 1.84 -4.15 -5.58
N GLY A 208 1.30 -4.88 -4.61
CA GLY A 208 0.62 -6.15 -4.89
C GLY A 208 -0.65 -5.99 -5.73
N ARG A 209 -1.38 -4.86 -5.60
CA ARG A 209 -2.57 -4.55 -6.44
C ARG A 209 -2.16 -4.24 -7.88
N THR A 210 -1.14 -3.41 -8.06
CA THR A 210 -0.72 -2.91 -9.37
C THR A 210 0.08 -3.94 -10.16
N GLU A 211 0.64 -4.95 -9.51
CA GLU A 211 1.34 -6.03 -10.22
C GLU A 211 0.44 -6.83 -11.17
N LYS A 212 -0.89 -6.80 -10.97
CA LYS A 212 -1.87 -7.35 -11.91
C LYS A 212 -2.03 -6.50 -13.18
N GLN A 213 -1.57 -5.25 -13.17
CA GLN A 213 -1.68 -4.31 -14.28
C GLN A 213 -0.39 -4.39 -15.12
N THR A 214 -0.55 -4.59 -16.43
CA THR A 214 0.57 -4.68 -17.38
C THR A 214 1.25 -3.31 -17.56
N ASN A 215 2.59 -3.28 -17.49
CA ASN A 215 3.49 -2.22 -17.99
C ASN A 215 3.63 -0.87 -17.24
N LYS A 216 3.44 -0.80 -15.92
CA LYS A 216 3.99 0.33 -15.15
C LYS A 216 5.31 -0.04 -14.48
N ASP A 217 6.36 0.73 -14.79
CA ASP A 217 7.70 0.74 -14.21
C ASP A 217 8.10 -0.47 -13.33
N LEU A 218 8.68 -1.49 -13.96
CA LEU A 218 9.19 -2.68 -13.28
C LEU A 218 10.41 -2.37 -12.41
N GLU A 219 11.20 -1.37 -12.76
CA GLU A 219 12.43 -1.01 -12.05
C GLU A 219 12.10 -0.37 -10.71
N THR A 220 11.26 0.67 -10.69
CA THR A 220 10.82 1.32 -9.44
C THR A 220 10.10 0.35 -8.53
N ARG A 221 9.27 -0.54 -9.09
CA ARG A 221 8.62 -1.58 -8.31
C ARG A 221 9.62 -2.53 -7.65
N ARG A 222 10.63 -3.00 -8.39
CA ARG A 222 11.68 -3.85 -7.84
C ARG A 222 12.42 -3.11 -6.74
N TRP A 223 12.85 -1.88 -7.00
CA TRP A 223 13.55 -1.05 -6.03
C TRP A 223 12.75 -0.88 -4.73
N LEU A 224 11.45 -0.57 -4.85
CA LEU A 224 10.57 -0.45 -3.69
C LEU A 224 10.43 -1.77 -2.94
N LEU A 225 10.23 -2.89 -3.64
CA LEU A 225 10.15 -4.20 -3.00
C LEU A 225 11.43 -4.49 -2.22
N GLU A 226 12.60 -4.33 -2.82
CA GLU A 226 13.89 -4.56 -2.16
C GLU A 226 14.06 -3.72 -0.88
N LYS A 227 13.63 -2.44 -0.92
CA LYS A 227 13.68 -1.54 0.24
C LYS A 227 12.66 -1.88 1.31
N LEU A 228 11.40 -2.04 0.93
CA LEU A 228 10.29 -2.26 1.86
C LEU A 228 10.32 -3.67 2.46
N LEU A 229 10.92 -4.63 1.75
CA LEU A 229 11.31 -5.94 2.27
C LEU A 229 12.35 -5.87 3.38
N GLN A 230 12.85 -4.71 3.81
CA GLN A 230 13.66 -4.60 5.03
C GLN A 230 12.84 -4.14 6.24
N VAL A 231 11.57 -3.76 6.04
CA VAL A 231 10.70 -3.29 7.12
C VAL A 231 10.03 -4.48 7.82
N ARG A 232 10.41 -4.69 9.09
CA ARG A 232 9.97 -5.82 9.92
C ARG A 232 8.98 -5.44 11.02
N VAL A 233 8.49 -4.20 10.99
CA VAL A 233 7.52 -3.71 11.96
C VAL A 233 6.19 -4.40 11.70
N GLY A 234 5.69 -5.12 12.69
CA GLY A 234 4.34 -5.66 12.68
C GLY A 234 3.34 -4.63 13.22
N ASP A 235 2.12 -4.67 12.69
CA ASP A 235 0.99 -3.95 13.29
C ASP A 235 0.50 -4.63 14.60
N ALA A 236 -0.66 -4.24 15.12
CA ALA A 236 -1.23 -4.78 16.36
C ALA A 236 -2.15 -6.00 16.10
N CYS A 237 -2.12 -6.56 14.90
CA CYS A 237 -2.94 -7.70 14.56
C CYS A 237 -2.58 -8.93 15.41
N SER A 238 -3.61 -9.64 15.88
CA SER A 238 -3.49 -10.88 16.65
C SER A 238 -3.74 -12.15 15.83
N CYS A 239 -3.98 -12.05 14.52
CA CYS A 239 -4.32 -13.20 13.69
C CYS A 239 -3.15 -14.22 13.64
N PRO A 240 -3.43 -15.53 13.80
CA PRO A 240 -2.39 -16.57 13.72
C PRO A 240 -1.69 -16.66 12.35
N CYS A 241 -2.23 -15.97 11.32
CA CYS A 241 -1.66 -15.81 9.98
C CYS A 241 -0.18 -15.35 10.01
N THR A 242 0.21 -14.57 11.03
CA THR A 242 1.53 -13.97 11.19
C THR A 242 1.96 -13.94 12.66
N ILE A 243 3.26 -13.97 12.95
CA ILE A 243 3.77 -13.86 14.33
C ILE A 243 4.05 -12.39 14.64
N GLY A 244 3.37 -11.84 15.65
CA GLY A 244 3.63 -10.49 16.15
C GLY A 244 3.11 -9.37 15.25
N GLY A 245 1.93 -9.56 14.65
CA GLY A 245 1.29 -8.58 13.77
C GLY A 245 1.50 -8.85 12.28
N CYS A 246 0.66 -8.24 11.44
CA CYS A 246 0.89 -8.20 10.01
C CYS A 246 2.11 -7.34 9.73
N VAL A 247 3.01 -7.83 8.88
CA VAL A 247 4.16 -7.08 8.37
C VAL A 247 3.89 -6.57 6.94
N PRO A 248 4.65 -5.59 6.41
CA PRO A 248 4.47 -5.08 5.05
C PRO A 248 4.51 -6.17 3.97
N LEU A 249 5.37 -7.18 4.14
CA LEU A 249 5.42 -8.31 3.21
C LEU A 249 4.07 -9.02 3.08
N LYS A 250 3.36 -9.19 4.19
CA LYS A 250 2.04 -9.82 4.19
C LYS A 250 1.01 -8.96 3.45
N THR A 251 1.02 -7.63 3.62
CA THR A 251 0.04 -6.75 2.95
C THR A 251 0.22 -6.74 1.43
N TYR A 252 1.44 -6.93 0.93
CA TYR A 252 1.70 -7.16 -0.49
C TYR A 252 1.01 -8.42 -1.01
N PHE A 253 1.11 -9.54 -0.30
CA PHE A 253 0.49 -10.79 -0.74
C PHE A 253 -1.02 -10.79 -0.64
N ASP A 254 -1.57 -10.20 0.42
CA ASP A 254 -3.02 -10.01 0.55
C ASP A 254 -3.64 -9.30 -0.65
N SER A 255 -2.94 -8.32 -1.19
CA SER A 255 -3.44 -7.53 -2.30
C SER A 255 -3.16 -8.18 -3.66
N ARG A 256 -2.01 -8.83 -3.80
CA ARG A 256 -1.61 -9.60 -4.98
C ARG A 256 -2.47 -10.83 -5.20
N PHE A 257 -2.75 -11.60 -4.15
CA PHE A 257 -3.43 -12.88 -4.26
C PHE A 257 -4.95 -12.80 -4.11
N ARG A 258 -5.50 -11.61 -3.84
CA ARG A 258 -6.95 -11.39 -3.78
C ARG A 258 -7.66 -11.87 -5.05
N HIS A 259 -8.50 -12.88 -4.93
CA HIS A 259 -9.45 -13.29 -5.98
C HIS A 259 -10.80 -12.58 -5.77
N PRO A 260 -11.35 -11.84 -6.76
CA PRO A 260 -12.59 -11.06 -6.61
C PRO A 260 -13.84 -11.90 -6.31
N CYS A 261 -13.84 -13.19 -6.66
CA CYS A 261 -15.03 -14.05 -6.59
C CYS A 261 -15.06 -15.04 -5.41
N SER A 262 -14.06 -15.03 -4.53
CA SER A 262 -14.03 -15.93 -3.37
C SER A 262 -14.36 -15.12 -2.13
N ARG A 263 -15.37 -15.56 -1.36
CA ARG A 263 -15.64 -15.05 0.00
C ARG A 263 -14.38 -15.03 0.87
N ASN A 264 -13.38 -15.87 0.55
CA ASN A 264 -12.10 -16.01 1.25
C ASN A 264 -10.84 -15.76 0.37
N GLY A 265 -10.98 -15.28 -0.87
CA GLY A 265 -9.85 -14.94 -1.75
C GLY A 265 -8.92 -16.08 -2.19
N ILE A 266 -9.36 -17.34 -2.15
CA ILE A 266 -8.48 -18.52 -2.32
C ILE A 266 -7.92 -18.64 -3.74
N SER A 267 -6.59 -18.61 -3.89
CA SER A 267 -5.92 -19.25 -5.02
C SER A 267 -5.81 -20.75 -4.78
N LEU A 268 -6.01 -21.57 -5.82
CA LEU A 268 -5.79 -23.01 -5.72
C LEU A 268 -4.41 -23.28 -5.10
N PRO A 269 -4.23 -24.29 -4.22
CA PRO A 269 -2.95 -24.56 -3.58
C PRO A 269 -1.77 -24.59 -4.57
N ARG A 270 -2.00 -25.11 -5.77
CA ARG A 270 -1.03 -25.11 -6.87
C ARG A 270 -0.61 -23.71 -7.33
N ASP A 271 -1.59 -22.81 -7.53
CA ASP A 271 -1.32 -21.43 -7.91
C ASP A 271 -0.59 -20.68 -6.78
N SER A 272 -0.94 -20.97 -5.52
CA SER A 272 -0.25 -20.41 -4.36
C SER A 272 1.22 -20.86 -4.34
N ALA A 273 1.49 -22.16 -4.44
CA ALA A 273 2.83 -22.73 -4.45
C ALA A 273 3.71 -22.08 -5.54
N TRP A 274 3.21 -22.00 -6.77
CA TRP A 274 3.93 -21.38 -7.88
C TRP A 274 4.24 -19.89 -7.66
N LYS A 275 3.26 -19.12 -7.14
CA LYS A 275 3.45 -17.69 -6.86
C LYS A 275 4.46 -17.44 -5.73
N TRP A 276 4.46 -18.27 -4.71
CA TRP A 276 5.44 -18.18 -3.62
C TRP A 276 6.83 -18.59 -4.07
N MET A 277 6.95 -19.69 -4.80
CA MET A 277 8.21 -20.14 -5.39
C MET A 277 8.84 -19.04 -6.26
N THR A 278 8.09 -18.49 -7.21
CA THR A 278 8.59 -17.45 -8.12
C THR A 278 8.98 -16.16 -7.39
N PHE A 279 8.22 -15.78 -6.35
CA PHE A 279 8.58 -14.63 -5.52
C PHE A 279 9.88 -14.86 -4.75
N ILE A 280 10.02 -16.01 -4.09
CA ILE A 280 11.21 -16.32 -3.30
C ILE A 280 12.44 -16.40 -4.21
N GLN A 281 12.34 -17.05 -5.37
CA GLN A 281 13.43 -17.09 -6.35
C GLN A 281 13.88 -15.68 -6.79
N ALA A 282 12.94 -14.75 -6.94
CA ALA A 282 13.24 -13.39 -7.38
C ALA A 282 13.84 -12.51 -6.26
N TYR A 283 13.46 -12.73 -5.00
CA TYR A 283 13.79 -11.82 -3.89
C TYR A 283 14.58 -12.46 -2.75
N GLN A 284 15.06 -13.70 -2.91
CA GLN A 284 15.83 -14.44 -1.90
C GLN A 284 16.89 -13.60 -1.16
N PRO A 285 17.72 -12.78 -1.84
CA PRO A 285 18.78 -12.02 -1.15
C PRO A 285 18.26 -10.99 -0.12
N TYR A 286 16.98 -10.62 -0.21
CA TYR A 286 16.36 -9.60 0.62
C TYR A 286 15.42 -10.19 1.70
N LEU A 287 15.17 -11.50 1.65
CA LEU A 287 14.30 -12.20 2.57
C LEU A 287 15.10 -12.71 3.77
N SER A 288 14.60 -12.42 4.96
CA SER A 288 15.09 -13.00 6.21
C SER A 288 14.39 -14.33 6.51
N GLU A 289 14.95 -15.12 7.40
CA GLU A 289 14.33 -16.34 7.93
C GLU A 289 12.89 -16.09 8.44
N ARG A 290 12.67 -14.95 9.11
CA ARG A 290 11.34 -14.54 9.56
C ARG A 290 10.36 -14.32 8.40
N ASP A 291 10.81 -13.80 7.26
CA ASP A 291 9.96 -13.58 6.09
C ASP A 291 9.57 -14.90 5.43
N LEU A 292 10.51 -15.85 5.39
CA LEU A 292 10.29 -17.21 4.91
C LEU A 292 9.27 -17.95 5.79
N ILE A 293 9.41 -17.87 7.12
CA ILE A 293 8.44 -18.41 8.07
C ILE A 293 7.07 -17.75 7.86
N THR A 294 7.03 -16.41 7.75
CA THR A 294 5.80 -15.65 7.51
C THR A 294 5.10 -16.11 6.23
N THR A 295 5.88 -16.39 5.19
CA THR A 295 5.41 -16.87 3.90
C THR A 295 4.76 -18.25 4.01
N VAL A 296 5.43 -19.23 4.65
CA VAL A 296 4.87 -20.57 4.87
C VAL A 296 3.60 -20.51 5.71
N ARG A 297 3.64 -19.74 6.81
CA ARG A 297 2.46 -19.52 7.68
C ARG A 297 1.28 -18.98 6.89
N ARG A 298 1.50 -17.92 6.12
CA ARG A 298 0.44 -17.30 5.32
C ARG A 298 -0.12 -18.27 4.28
N ALA A 299 0.75 -18.93 3.51
CA ALA A 299 0.35 -19.85 2.46
C ALA A 299 -0.49 -21.01 3.01
N THR A 300 -0.04 -21.62 4.11
CA THR A 300 -0.75 -22.73 4.76
C THR A 300 -2.09 -22.27 5.34
N PHE A 301 -2.12 -21.09 5.98
CA PHE A 301 -3.36 -20.53 6.53
C PHE A 301 -4.40 -20.29 5.43
N ASP A 302 -4.00 -19.72 4.30
CA ASP A 302 -4.86 -19.53 3.12
C ASP A 302 -5.33 -20.86 2.54
N ALA A 303 -4.45 -21.86 2.48
CA ALA A 303 -4.77 -23.16 1.91
C ALA A 303 -5.76 -23.99 2.73
N LEU A 304 -5.75 -23.80 4.06
CA LEU A 304 -6.72 -24.39 5.00
C LEU A 304 -8.04 -23.61 5.08
N GLU A 305 -8.16 -22.51 4.33
CA GLU A 305 -9.37 -21.68 4.28
C GLU A 305 -9.77 -21.10 5.66
N LEU A 306 -8.78 -20.88 6.53
CA LEU A 306 -8.97 -20.23 7.81
C LEU A 306 -9.38 -18.76 7.62
N ILE A 307 -10.22 -18.24 8.52
CA ILE A 307 -10.71 -16.87 8.44
C ILE A 307 -9.63 -15.93 8.96
N HIS A 308 -9.26 -14.95 8.14
CA HIS A 308 -8.31 -13.93 8.55
C HIS A 308 -8.97 -12.91 9.45
N THR A 309 -8.54 -12.84 10.69
CA THR A 309 -8.78 -11.72 11.63
C THR A 309 -7.70 -10.63 11.49
N CYS A 310 -6.92 -10.66 10.39
CA CYS A 310 -5.82 -9.72 10.17
C CYS A 310 -6.28 -8.36 9.58
N CYS A 311 -5.55 -7.28 9.91
CA CYS A 311 -5.91 -5.90 9.55
C CYS A 311 -6.13 -5.72 8.04
N SER A 312 -7.28 -5.16 7.69
CA SER A 312 -7.74 -5.01 6.31
C SER A 312 -7.19 -3.74 5.64
N HIS A 313 -5.87 -3.67 5.43
CA HIS A 313 -5.22 -2.52 4.79
C HIS A 313 -5.81 -2.26 3.39
N GLY A 314 -6.55 -1.15 3.29
CA GLY A 314 -7.27 -0.71 2.10
C GLY A 314 -8.46 -1.59 1.67
N LYS A 315 -9.16 -2.28 2.58
CA LYS A 315 -10.55 -2.72 2.32
C LYS A 315 -11.52 -1.61 2.68
N GLY A 316 -12.62 -1.50 1.94
CA GLY A 316 -13.80 -0.78 2.42
C GLY A 316 -14.44 -1.53 3.60
N PRO A 317 -15.42 -0.90 4.28
CA PRO A 317 -15.95 -1.31 5.59
C PRO A 317 -16.81 -2.60 5.59
N LEU A 318 -16.68 -3.48 4.59
CA LEU A 318 -17.66 -4.55 4.37
C LEU A 318 -17.49 -5.79 5.26
N TYR A 319 -16.33 -5.97 5.91
CA TYR A 319 -16.13 -6.96 6.97
C TYR A 319 -14.76 -6.72 7.60
N ASP A 320 -14.73 -6.00 8.72
CA ASP A 320 -13.53 -5.83 9.52
C ASP A 320 -13.83 -6.37 10.93
N PRO A 321 -13.55 -7.67 11.18
CA PRO A 321 -13.75 -8.28 12.50
C PRO A 321 -12.69 -7.71 13.44
N THR A 322 -12.92 -6.46 13.83
CA THR A 322 -12.05 -5.65 14.70
C THR A 322 -12.53 -5.69 16.14
N GLU A 323 -13.75 -6.18 16.36
CA GLU A 323 -14.28 -6.43 17.69
C GLU A 323 -13.67 -7.73 18.24
N ILE A 324 -13.06 -7.63 19.41
CA ILE A 324 -12.32 -8.74 20.06
C ILE A 324 -13.22 -9.96 20.24
N ASP A 325 -14.50 -9.74 20.56
CA ASP A 325 -15.47 -10.81 20.77
C ASP A 325 -15.73 -11.61 19.48
N GLU A 326 -15.78 -10.96 18.32
CA GLU A 326 -15.91 -11.64 17.01
C GLU A 326 -14.64 -12.45 16.69
N ILE A 327 -13.46 -11.92 17.03
CA ILE A 327 -12.18 -12.60 16.82
C ILE A 327 -12.12 -13.89 17.66
N ASP A 328 -12.52 -13.81 18.93
CA ASP A 328 -12.52 -14.96 19.84
C ASP A 328 -13.55 -16.02 19.43
N GLU A 329 -14.72 -15.61 18.94
CA GLU A 329 -15.72 -16.52 18.37
C GLU A 329 -15.16 -17.26 17.14
N ILE A 330 -14.58 -16.54 16.17
CA ILE A 330 -13.95 -17.14 14.98
C ILE A 330 -12.86 -18.13 15.39
N HIS A 331 -11.98 -17.77 16.33
CA HIS A 331 -10.91 -18.66 16.79
C HIS A 331 -11.45 -19.90 17.52
N SER A 332 -12.55 -19.75 18.27
CA SER A 332 -13.22 -20.87 18.95
C SER A 332 -13.86 -21.83 17.93
N GLU A 333 -14.56 -21.30 16.92
CA GLU A 333 -15.16 -22.09 15.84
C GLU A 333 -14.10 -22.84 15.02
N GLN A 334 -12.95 -22.21 14.76
CA GLN A 334 -11.89 -22.78 13.93
C GLN A 334 -10.79 -23.51 14.72
N LYS A 335 -11.02 -23.82 16.00
CA LYS A 335 -10.00 -24.38 16.91
C LYS A 335 -9.31 -25.65 16.37
N SER A 336 -10.08 -26.57 15.77
CA SER A 336 -9.53 -27.81 15.20
C SER A 336 -8.62 -27.54 14.01
N LEU A 337 -9.03 -26.65 13.11
CA LEU A 337 -8.23 -26.23 11.95
C LEU A 337 -6.98 -25.43 12.37
N LEU A 338 -7.07 -24.62 13.43
CA LEU A 338 -5.92 -23.91 14.00
C LEU A 338 -4.89 -24.86 14.64
N SER A 339 -5.36 -25.97 15.24
CA SER A 339 -4.46 -27.04 15.71
C SER A 339 -3.74 -27.71 14.54
N LEU A 340 -4.50 -28.14 13.52
CA LEU A 340 -3.95 -28.73 12.31
C LEU A 340 -2.97 -27.80 11.59
N PHE A 341 -3.29 -26.51 11.52
CA PHE A 341 -2.39 -25.47 11.00
C PHE A 341 -1.06 -25.48 11.74
N THR A 342 -1.10 -25.49 13.09
CA THR A 342 0.11 -25.51 13.90
C THR A 342 0.95 -26.77 13.66
N ASP A 343 0.30 -27.94 13.58
CA ASP A 343 0.99 -29.21 13.31
C ASP A 343 1.66 -29.21 11.93
N LEU A 344 0.98 -28.72 10.90
CA LEU A 344 1.53 -28.57 9.55
C LEU A 344 2.73 -27.61 9.52
N LEU A 345 2.71 -26.53 10.31
CA LEU A 345 3.86 -25.63 10.36
C LEU A 345 5.09 -26.29 10.97
N VAL A 346 4.93 -27.12 12.00
CA VAL A 346 6.04 -27.90 12.56
C VAL A 346 6.57 -28.90 11.52
N GLU A 347 5.68 -29.52 10.75
CA GLU A 347 6.05 -30.43 9.65
C GLU A 347 6.84 -29.69 8.55
N PHE A 348 6.36 -28.53 8.09
CA PHE A 348 7.02 -27.75 7.05
C PHE A 348 8.32 -27.10 7.52
N GLU A 349 8.42 -26.73 8.80
CA GLU A 349 9.68 -26.29 9.39
C GLU A 349 10.71 -27.44 9.32
N ARG A 350 10.33 -28.68 9.64
CA ARG A 350 11.24 -29.84 9.48
C ARG A 350 11.68 -30.02 8.03
N PHE A 351 10.76 -29.94 7.06
CA PHE A 351 11.12 -30.03 5.64
C PHE A 351 12.09 -28.93 5.21
N ALA A 352 11.95 -27.72 5.78
CA ALA A 352 12.80 -26.60 5.45
C ALA A 352 14.26 -26.81 5.88
N TYR A 353 14.55 -27.66 6.87
CA TYR A 353 15.91 -27.91 7.38
C TYR A 353 16.39 -29.36 7.22
N ASP A 354 15.68 -30.20 6.45
CA ASP A 354 15.97 -31.64 6.29
C ASP A 354 17.23 -31.92 5.44
N ASP A 355 17.80 -30.91 4.77
CA ASP A 355 19.02 -31.08 3.99
C ASP A 355 20.31 -30.89 4.82
N GLN A 356 21.33 -31.70 4.54
CA GLN A 356 22.63 -31.66 5.21
C GLN A 356 23.47 -30.41 4.84
N SER A 357 22.92 -29.47 4.07
CA SER A 357 23.65 -28.31 3.54
C SER A 357 23.69 -27.12 4.51
N GLY A 358 22.85 -27.13 5.55
CA GLY A 358 22.73 -26.06 6.54
C GLY A 358 22.06 -24.79 5.99
N ARG A 359 21.46 -24.84 4.79
CA ARG A 359 20.65 -23.75 4.22
C ARG A 359 19.18 -24.18 4.16
N PRO A 360 18.22 -23.26 4.42
CA PRO A 360 16.81 -23.61 4.32
C PRO A 360 16.40 -24.02 2.91
N LEU A 361 15.77 -25.20 2.77
CA LEU A 361 15.29 -25.79 1.51
C LEU A 361 14.40 -24.82 0.73
N ILE A 362 13.57 -24.06 1.44
CA ILE A 362 12.69 -23.02 0.89
C ILE A 362 13.45 -21.97 0.06
N THR A 363 14.76 -21.79 0.30
CA THR A 363 15.63 -20.88 -0.47
C THR A 363 16.67 -21.58 -1.34
N SER A 364 17.21 -22.73 -0.92
CA SER A 364 18.22 -23.46 -1.71
C SER A 364 17.59 -24.20 -2.89
N ASP A 365 16.39 -24.75 -2.71
CA ASP A 365 15.57 -25.36 -3.75
C ASP A 365 14.07 -25.05 -3.52
N PRO A 366 13.63 -23.83 -3.91
CA PRO A 366 12.23 -23.42 -3.74
C PRO A 366 11.23 -24.34 -4.48
N GLU A 367 11.63 -24.97 -5.59
CA GLU A 367 10.77 -25.89 -6.34
C GLU A 367 10.52 -27.17 -5.54
N GLU A 368 11.59 -27.77 -4.99
CA GLU A 368 11.47 -28.94 -4.12
C GLU A 368 10.58 -28.64 -2.90
N PHE A 369 10.79 -27.51 -2.24
CA PHE A 369 9.95 -27.15 -1.08
C PHE A 369 8.48 -26.92 -1.49
N TRP A 370 8.19 -26.02 -2.42
CA TRP A 370 6.82 -25.60 -2.70
C TRP A 370 6.03 -26.60 -3.52
N GLU A 371 6.60 -27.13 -4.60
CA GLU A 371 5.87 -27.97 -5.54
C GLU A 371 5.88 -29.44 -5.14
N ARG A 372 6.94 -29.92 -4.47
CA ARG A 372 7.12 -31.36 -4.19
C ARG A 372 6.89 -31.75 -2.72
N ARG A 373 7.01 -30.82 -1.77
CA ARG A 373 6.75 -31.08 -0.35
C ARG A 373 5.47 -30.40 0.13
N TRP A 374 5.41 -29.07 0.06
CA TRP A 374 4.29 -28.29 0.58
C TRP A 374 2.99 -28.58 -0.19
N LEU A 375 3.00 -28.47 -1.52
CA LEU A 375 1.79 -28.63 -2.33
C LEU A 375 1.12 -30.01 -2.18
N PRO A 376 1.82 -31.14 -2.32
CA PRO A 376 1.20 -32.45 -2.18
C PRO A 376 0.62 -32.67 -0.77
N ARG A 377 1.34 -32.23 0.26
CA ARG A 377 0.90 -32.37 1.66
C ARG A 377 -0.35 -31.55 1.97
N ILE A 378 -0.43 -30.33 1.42
CA ILE A 378 -1.63 -29.49 1.53
C ILE A 378 -2.80 -30.10 0.76
N MET A 379 -2.56 -30.64 -0.44
CA MET A 379 -3.60 -31.30 -1.23
C MET A 379 -4.17 -32.51 -0.49
N GLU A 380 -3.32 -33.40 0.04
CA GLU A 380 -3.73 -34.54 0.88
C GLU A 380 -4.55 -34.08 2.09
N THR A 381 -4.08 -33.05 2.80
CA THR A 381 -4.79 -32.52 3.97
C THR A 381 -6.18 -32.00 3.60
N ARG A 382 -6.30 -31.29 2.47
CA ARG A 382 -7.59 -30.79 1.99
C ARG A 382 -8.51 -31.92 1.56
N ASP A 383 -7.99 -32.91 0.83
CA ASP A 383 -8.79 -34.06 0.39
C ASP A 383 -9.36 -34.82 1.61
N ARG A 384 -8.60 -34.90 2.71
CA ARG A 384 -9.07 -35.43 4.01
C ARG A 384 -10.16 -34.57 4.65
N LEU A 385 -9.97 -33.24 4.69
CA LEU A 385 -10.94 -32.30 5.27
C LEU A 385 -12.26 -32.22 4.47
N ASP A 386 -12.20 -32.35 3.15
CA ASP A 386 -13.37 -32.35 2.26
C ASP A 386 -14.21 -33.64 2.41
N GLY A 387 -13.80 -34.57 3.26
CA GLY A 387 -14.53 -35.78 3.56
C GLY A 387 -14.44 -36.86 2.48
N ASN A 388 -13.44 -36.77 1.58
CA ASN A 388 -13.17 -37.86 0.62
C ASN A 388 -12.64 -39.12 1.32
N GLU A 389 -12.28 -39.03 2.60
CA GLU A 389 -11.79 -40.12 3.46
C GLU A 389 -12.56 -40.21 4.78
N LEU A 390 -13.88 -39.95 4.78
CA LEU A 390 -14.70 -40.18 5.97
C LEU A 390 -14.74 -41.67 6.31
N THR A 391 -14.51 -41.99 7.58
CA THR A 391 -14.71 -43.35 8.08
C THR A 391 -16.20 -43.70 8.12
N GLU A 392 -16.55 -44.99 8.05
CA GLU A 392 -17.94 -45.45 8.18
C GLU A 392 -18.60 -44.95 9.47
N GLY A 393 -17.81 -44.78 10.54
CA GLY A 393 -18.28 -44.23 11.81
C GLY A 393 -18.65 -42.75 11.74
N GLU A 394 -17.88 -41.93 11.03
CA GLU A 394 -18.17 -40.50 10.83
C GLU A 394 -19.38 -40.29 9.91
N ILE A 395 -19.49 -41.11 8.86
CA ILE A 395 -20.67 -41.13 7.98
C ILE A 395 -21.93 -41.43 8.80
N SER A 396 -21.88 -42.52 9.60
CA SER A 396 -23.00 -42.93 10.45
C SER A 396 -23.38 -41.88 11.50
N ALA A 397 -22.39 -41.21 12.09
CA ALA A 397 -22.62 -40.14 13.06
C ALA A 397 -23.25 -38.90 12.41
N GLY A 398 -22.81 -38.53 11.20
CA GLY A 398 -23.42 -37.45 10.41
C GLY A 398 -24.88 -37.75 10.05
N GLU A 399 -25.17 -38.97 9.61
CA GLU A 399 -26.54 -39.40 9.32
C GLU A 399 -27.44 -39.37 10.57
N ALA A 400 -26.90 -39.73 11.74
CA ALA A 400 -27.63 -39.70 13.01
C ALA A 400 -28.08 -38.30 13.43
N ILE A 401 -27.38 -37.25 12.98
CA ILE A 401 -27.78 -35.84 13.19
C ILE A 401 -28.51 -35.23 11.99
N GLY A 402 -28.89 -36.06 11.01
CA GLY A 402 -29.72 -35.66 9.86
C GLY A 402 -28.95 -35.15 8.64
N VAL A 403 -27.63 -35.37 8.55
CA VAL A 403 -26.85 -35.06 7.34
C VAL A 403 -27.22 -36.05 6.23
N VAL A 404 -27.63 -35.53 5.07
CA VAL A 404 -27.88 -36.33 3.86
C VAL A 404 -26.72 -36.13 2.90
N TRP A 405 -25.98 -37.20 2.63
CA TRP A 405 -24.84 -37.18 1.72
C TRP A 405 -25.31 -37.12 0.26
N GLY A 406 -24.79 -36.18 -0.51
CA GLY A 406 -25.05 -36.09 -1.95
C GLY A 406 -24.37 -37.23 -2.73
N PRO A 407 -24.71 -37.42 -4.02
CA PRO A 407 -24.02 -38.37 -4.88
C PRO A 407 -22.52 -38.04 -4.90
N GLN A 408 -21.67 -39.03 -4.60
CA GLN A 408 -20.23 -38.82 -4.64
C GLN A 408 -19.82 -38.33 -6.04
N PRO A 409 -18.97 -37.28 -6.13
CA PRO A 409 -18.44 -36.87 -7.41
C PRO A 409 -17.68 -38.05 -8.03
N PRO A 410 -17.78 -38.26 -9.36
CA PRO A 410 -17.03 -39.32 -10.01
C PRO A 410 -15.54 -39.18 -9.67
N PRO A 411 -14.80 -40.29 -9.52
CA PRO A 411 -13.37 -40.24 -9.23
C PRO A 411 -12.71 -39.27 -10.22
N LYS A 412 -11.96 -38.30 -9.68
CA LYS A 412 -11.23 -37.32 -10.47
C LYS A 412 -10.28 -38.10 -11.37
N THR A 413 -10.71 -38.41 -12.58
CA THR A 413 -9.79 -38.79 -13.64
C THR A 413 -8.81 -37.64 -13.72
N GLU A 414 -7.52 -37.92 -13.59
CA GLU A 414 -6.48 -36.97 -13.95
C GLU A 414 -6.84 -36.46 -15.34
N ARG A 415 -7.47 -35.28 -15.40
CA ARG A 415 -7.39 -34.48 -16.59
C ARG A 415 -5.92 -34.17 -16.64
N VAL A 416 -5.20 -34.90 -17.50
CA VAL A 416 -3.97 -34.42 -18.11
C VAL A 416 -4.34 -33.04 -18.62
N VAL A 417 -4.08 -32.02 -17.79
CA VAL A 417 -4.04 -30.65 -18.23
C VAL A 417 -2.88 -30.69 -19.19
N LYS A 418 -3.17 -30.89 -20.48
CA LYS A 418 -2.19 -30.64 -21.52
C LYS A 418 -1.64 -29.27 -21.16
N PRO A 419 -0.32 -29.13 -20.93
CA PRO A 419 0.26 -27.85 -20.60
C PRO A 419 -0.30 -26.87 -21.64
N LYS A 420 -0.85 -25.73 -21.19
CA LYS A 420 -1.21 -24.65 -22.11
C LYS A 420 0.02 -24.48 -22.98
N ARG A 421 -0.06 -24.88 -24.25
CA ARG A 421 1.09 -24.87 -25.16
C ARG A 421 1.63 -23.46 -25.08
N ALA A 422 2.88 -23.32 -24.64
CA ALA A 422 3.56 -22.05 -24.71
C ALA A 422 3.41 -21.55 -26.15
N ILE A 423 2.87 -20.35 -26.32
CA ILE A 423 2.83 -19.69 -27.62
C ILE A 423 4.27 -19.35 -27.93
N THR A 424 4.99 -20.28 -28.56
CA THR A 424 6.35 -20.03 -29.03
C THR A 424 6.27 -19.38 -30.43
N PRO A 425 7.30 -18.62 -30.83
CA PRO A 425 7.37 -18.05 -32.18
C PRO A 425 7.17 -19.10 -33.29
N GLU A 426 7.64 -20.33 -33.07
CA GLU A 426 7.52 -21.45 -34.01
C GLU A 426 6.06 -21.92 -34.16
N TYR A 427 5.26 -21.87 -33.09
CA TYR A 427 3.83 -22.18 -33.15
C TYR A 427 3.05 -21.11 -33.93
N ILE A 428 3.37 -19.83 -33.74
CA ILE A 428 2.76 -18.74 -34.51
C ILE A 428 3.13 -18.85 -35.99
N MET A 429 4.40 -19.12 -36.29
CA MET A 429 4.87 -19.30 -37.67
C MET A 429 4.19 -20.49 -38.36
N GLY A 430 4.01 -21.62 -37.66
CA GLY A 430 3.31 -22.78 -38.21
C GLY A 430 1.81 -22.55 -38.49
N GLU A 431 1.14 -21.70 -37.70
CA GLU A 431 -0.26 -21.35 -37.96
C GLU A 431 -0.40 -20.30 -39.08
N ILE A 432 0.58 -19.40 -39.22
CA ILE A 432 0.66 -18.47 -40.37
C ILE A 432 0.90 -19.26 -41.68
N GLU A 433 1.81 -20.24 -41.67
CA GLU A 433 2.06 -21.08 -42.85
C GLU A 433 0.85 -21.91 -43.26
N LYS A 434 -0.01 -22.33 -42.34
CA LYS A 434 -1.29 -22.98 -42.68
C LYS A 434 -2.26 -22.04 -43.37
N ILE A 435 -2.42 -20.82 -42.85
CA ILE A 435 -3.32 -19.81 -43.42
C ILE A 435 -2.81 -19.34 -44.80
N MET A 436 -1.50 -19.37 -45.03
CA MET A 436 -0.90 -19.02 -46.31
C MET A 436 -0.98 -20.13 -47.38
N ASN A 437 -1.31 -21.37 -46.98
CA ASN A 437 -1.38 -22.53 -47.88
C ASN A 437 -2.83 -23.05 -48.07
N GLU A 438 -3.83 -22.36 -47.53
CA GLU A 438 -5.25 -22.42 -47.92
C GLU A 438 -5.56 -21.25 -48.86
#